data_AF-A0A537VN54-F1
#
_entry.id   AF-A0A537VN54-F1
#
_cell.length_a   1.000
_cell.length_b   1.000
_cell.length_c   1.000
_cell.angle_alpha   90.00
_cell.angle_beta   90.00
_cell.angle_gamma   90.00
#
_symmetry.space_group_name_H-M   'P 1'
#
loop_
_entity.id
_entity.type
_entity.pdbx_description
1 polymer ?
#
loop_
_entity_poly.entity_id
_entity_poly.type
_entity_poly.pdbx_seq_one_letter_code
_entity_poly.pdbx_strand_id
1 'polypeptide(L)'
;GPSRIPSNAVVLSGHGDGANALAALWRDVRTGTAESQATLRVDVAPDALQSVGGKPVLLRDGKRVTSSPSSRAPRTMIGWNDAGDVLMVTADGRQRGRADGLTVVEAADLMRALGAVYAIGLDGGGSSTFVLGGRVVNRPSNGGHRERAVAVAVAIVPS
;
A
#
# COMPACT_ATOMS: atom_id res chain seq x y z
N GLY A 1 23.29 -8.79 9.71
CA GLY A 1 22.99 -7.80 10.75
C GLY A 1 22.80 -6.44 10.10
N PRO A 2 22.20 -5.44 10.78
CA PRO A 2 22.03 -4.12 10.20
C PRO A 2 23.40 -3.46 10.02
N SER A 3 23.88 -3.42 8.79
CA SER A 3 25.06 -2.66 8.41
C SER A 3 24.63 -1.24 8.02
N ARG A 4 25.39 -0.24 8.46
CA ARG A 4 25.11 1.16 8.13
C ARG A 4 25.26 1.35 6.62
N ILE A 5 24.24 1.90 5.95
CA ILE A 5 24.32 2.24 4.52
C ILE A 5 25.19 3.50 4.37
N PRO A 6 26.30 3.46 3.62
CA PRO A 6 27.12 4.65 3.36
C PRO A 6 26.32 5.77 2.69
N SER A 7 26.65 7.03 2.97
CA SER A 7 25.89 8.20 2.50
C SER A 7 25.88 8.38 0.97
N ASN A 8 26.75 7.69 0.25
CA ASN A 8 26.90 7.71 -1.20
C ASN A 8 26.72 6.32 -1.83
N ALA A 9 26.06 5.40 -1.13
CA ALA A 9 25.85 4.04 -1.61
C ALA A 9 24.38 3.64 -1.51
N VAL A 10 24.00 2.69 -2.36
CA VAL A 10 22.70 2.00 -2.31
C VAL A 10 22.97 0.54 -1.96
N VAL A 11 22.08 -0.05 -1.15
CA VAL A 11 22.12 -1.49 -0.88
C VAL A 11 21.04 -2.17 -1.70
N LEU A 12 21.46 -3.10 -2.56
CA LEU A 12 20.57 -4.05 -3.21
C LEU A 12 20.38 -5.25 -2.28
N SER A 13 19.13 -5.56 -1.94
CA SER A 13 18.77 -6.72 -1.13
C SER A 13 17.66 -7.49 -1.83
N GLY A 14 17.81 -8.82 -1.89
CA GLY A 14 16.87 -9.72 -2.53
C GLY A 14 16.66 -10.96 -1.66
N HIS A 15 15.51 -11.60 -1.83
CA HIS A 15 15.16 -12.84 -1.15
C HIS A 15 14.64 -13.86 -2.18
N GLY A 16 14.73 -15.15 -1.89
CA GLY A 16 14.35 -16.21 -2.83
C GLY A 16 15.08 -16.07 -4.17
N ASP A 17 14.32 -16.07 -5.27
CA ASP A 17 14.88 -15.91 -6.63
C ASP A 17 15.67 -14.60 -6.81
N GLY A 18 15.26 -13.53 -6.12
CA GLY A 18 16.00 -12.27 -6.13
C GLY A 18 17.38 -12.38 -5.47
N ALA A 19 17.55 -13.23 -4.45
CA ALA A 19 18.86 -13.48 -3.85
C ALA A 19 19.77 -14.25 -4.83
N ASN A 20 19.22 -15.22 -5.55
CA ASN A 20 19.95 -15.96 -6.58
C ASN A 20 20.40 -15.04 -7.73
N ALA A 21 19.52 -14.15 -8.19
CA ALA A 21 19.83 -13.17 -9.22
C ALA A 21 20.93 -12.19 -8.77
N LEU A 22 20.85 -11.67 -7.53
CA LEU A 22 21.90 -10.79 -6.99
C LEU A 22 23.25 -11.52 -6.83
N ALA A 23 23.24 -12.80 -6.44
CA ALA A 23 24.45 -13.59 -6.32
C ALA A 23 25.10 -13.88 -7.69
N ALA A 24 24.31 -14.10 -8.73
CA ALA A 24 24.79 -14.24 -10.10
C ALA A 24 25.40 -12.91 -10.60
N LEU A 25 24.65 -11.81 -10.48
CA LEU A 25 25.13 -10.48 -10.84
C LEU A 25 26.44 -10.12 -10.13
N TRP A 26 26.54 -10.41 -8.83
CA TRP A 26 27.75 -10.12 -8.06
C TRP A 26 28.96 -10.93 -8.55
N ARG A 27 28.76 -12.18 -8.99
CA ARG A 27 29.84 -12.95 -9.62
C ARG A 27 30.29 -12.28 -10.91
N ASP A 28 29.35 -11.90 -11.77
CA ASP A 28 29.65 -11.29 -13.06
C ASP A 28 30.42 -9.97 -12.92
N VAL A 29 30.04 -9.14 -11.95
CA VAL A 29 30.77 -7.91 -11.62
C VAL A 29 32.20 -8.20 -11.14
N ARG A 30 32.38 -9.23 -10.31
CA ARG A 30 33.73 -9.62 -9.81
C ARG A 30 34.61 -10.21 -10.89
N THR A 31 34.03 -10.90 -11.87
CA THR A 31 34.76 -11.47 -13.01
C THR A 31 34.93 -10.49 -14.16
N GLY A 32 34.39 -9.26 -14.05
CA GLY A 32 34.46 -8.24 -15.09
C GLY A 32 33.59 -8.52 -16.31
N THR A 33 32.66 -9.47 -16.20
CA THR A 33 31.67 -9.80 -17.25
C THR A 33 30.43 -8.92 -17.15
N ALA A 34 30.28 -8.17 -16.06
CA ALA A 34 29.32 -7.08 -15.90
C ALA A 34 30.00 -5.85 -15.28
N GLU A 35 29.49 -4.65 -15.57
CA GLU A 35 29.98 -3.42 -14.97
C GLU A 35 29.53 -3.31 -13.50
N SER A 36 30.36 -2.69 -12.66
CA SER A 36 30.00 -2.33 -11.28
C SER A 36 29.07 -1.11 -11.19
N GLN A 37 28.59 -0.61 -12.33
CA GLN A 37 27.61 0.45 -12.44
C GLN A 37 26.25 -0.13 -12.80
N ALA A 38 25.22 0.31 -12.10
CA ALA A 38 23.84 -0.07 -12.38
C ALA A 38 22.98 1.17 -12.54
N THR A 39 22.13 1.18 -13.57
CA THR A 39 21.10 2.21 -13.72
C THR A 39 19.80 1.67 -13.16
N LEU A 40 19.27 2.31 -12.11
CA LEU A 40 17.91 2.06 -11.65
C LEU A 40 16.95 2.81 -12.57
N ARG A 41 16.28 2.08 -13.46
CA ARG A 41 15.18 2.64 -14.24
C ARG A 41 13.88 2.44 -13.45
N VAL A 42 13.27 3.55 -13.04
CA VAL A 42 11.91 3.57 -12.50
C VAL A 42 11.01 4.11 -13.60
N ASP A 43 10.25 3.24 -14.24
CA ASP A 43 9.21 3.65 -15.18
C ASP A 43 8.01 4.17 -14.39
N VAL A 44 7.96 5.48 -14.22
CA VAL A 44 6.79 6.20 -13.69
C VAL A 44 5.96 6.70 -14.87
N ALA A 45 4.64 6.81 -14.69
CA ALA A 45 3.82 7.51 -15.67
C ALA A 45 4.41 8.92 -15.90
N PRO A 46 4.52 9.39 -17.16
CA PRO A 46 4.93 10.76 -17.43
C PRO A 46 3.99 11.67 -16.64
N ASP A 47 4.56 12.62 -15.91
CA ASP A 47 3.86 13.62 -15.09
C ASP A 47 3.33 13.16 -13.72
N ALA A 48 3.73 11.97 -13.23
CA ALA A 48 3.45 11.57 -11.85
C ALA A 48 4.22 12.46 -10.84
N LEU A 49 3.51 13.38 -10.17
CA LEU A 49 4.09 14.26 -9.14
C LEU A 49 4.25 13.56 -7.78
N GLN A 50 3.38 12.60 -7.48
CA GLN A 50 3.35 11.88 -6.21
C GLN A 50 2.99 10.41 -6.46
N SER A 51 3.47 9.53 -5.58
CA SER A 51 3.18 8.11 -5.62
C SER A 51 3.04 7.55 -4.21
N VAL A 52 2.05 6.67 -4.03
CA VAL A 52 1.80 5.97 -2.77
C VAL A 52 1.69 4.48 -3.07
N GLY A 53 2.55 3.70 -2.40
CA GLY A 53 2.47 2.24 -2.44
C GLY A 53 1.36 1.72 -1.54
N GLY A 54 0.64 0.70 -2.01
CA GLY A 54 -0.39 0.01 -1.24
C GLY A 54 -0.35 -1.50 -1.46
N LYS A 55 -1.04 -2.24 -0.60
CA LYS A 55 -1.34 -3.67 -0.78
C LYS A 55 -2.51 -4.10 0.10
N PRO A 56 -3.25 -5.15 -0.29
CA PRO A 56 -3.21 -5.83 -1.58
C PRO A 56 -3.91 -4.99 -2.66
N VAL A 57 -3.65 -5.27 -3.94
CA VAL A 57 -4.49 -4.76 -5.04
C VAL A 57 -5.84 -5.45 -4.95
N LEU A 58 -6.91 -4.67 -4.83
CA LEU A 58 -8.27 -5.15 -4.65
C LEU A 58 -8.95 -5.37 -5.99
N LEU A 59 -8.91 -4.35 -6.85
CA LEU A 59 -9.55 -4.30 -8.16
C LEU A 59 -8.56 -3.87 -9.23
N ARG A 60 -8.71 -4.45 -10.42
CA ARG A 60 -8.08 -4.02 -11.68
C ARG A 60 -9.12 -4.18 -12.78
N ASP A 61 -9.36 -3.12 -13.56
CA ASP A 61 -10.36 -3.11 -14.64
C ASP A 61 -11.75 -3.59 -14.18
N GLY A 62 -12.19 -3.14 -13.00
CA GLY A 62 -13.46 -3.51 -12.38
C GLY A 62 -13.52 -4.95 -11.85
N LYS A 63 -12.46 -5.73 -12.01
CA LYS A 63 -12.39 -7.15 -11.60
C LYS A 63 -11.59 -7.29 -10.32
N ARG A 64 -12.07 -8.16 -9.44
CA ARG A 64 -11.32 -8.57 -8.26
C ARG A 64 -10.06 -9.33 -8.66
N VAL A 65 -8.91 -8.88 -8.17
CA VAL A 65 -7.62 -9.54 -8.40
C VAL A 65 -7.00 -10.12 -7.13
N THR A 66 -7.63 -9.89 -5.98
CA THR A 66 -7.26 -10.51 -4.71
C THR A 66 -8.11 -11.73 -4.40
N SER A 67 -7.46 -12.82 -4.00
CA SER A 67 -8.12 -14.08 -3.62
C SER A 67 -7.65 -14.64 -2.28
N SER A 68 -6.68 -14.01 -1.61
CA SER A 68 -6.10 -14.56 -0.39
C SER A 68 -7.11 -14.57 0.77
N PRO A 69 -7.28 -15.71 1.47
CA PRO A 69 -8.02 -15.77 2.71
C PRO A 69 -7.40 -14.77 3.69
N SER A 70 -8.24 -13.96 4.34
CA SER A 70 -7.80 -13.00 5.33
C SER A 70 -8.82 -12.91 6.44
N SER A 71 -8.33 -12.72 7.67
CA SER A 71 -9.19 -12.41 8.80
C SER A 71 -9.83 -11.03 8.63
N ARG A 72 -11.01 -10.86 9.24
CA ARG A 72 -11.66 -9.56 9.34
C ARG A 72 -10.79 -8.60 10.14
N ALA A 73 -10.61 -7.40 9.60
CA ALA A 73 -9.83 -6.35 10.23
C ALA A 73 -10.33 -4.96 9.77
N PRO A 74 -9.99 -3.88 10.48
CA PRO A 74 -10.13 -2.54 9.93
C PRO A 74 -9.32 -2.40 8.64
N ARG A 75 -9.86 -1.68 7.65
CA ARG A 75 -9.23 -1.47 6.34
C ARG A 75 -9.27 0.01 5.96
N THR A 76 -8.20 0.47 5.32
CA THR A 76 -8.20 1.73 4.56
C THR A 76 -7.94 1.36 3.10
N MET A 77 -8.68 1.97 2.19
CA MET A 77 -8.67 1.65 0.77
C MET A 77 -8.70 2.95 -0.02
N ILE A 78 -8.05 2.94 -1.17
CA ILE A 78 -8.15 4.00 -2.16
C ILE A 78 -8.39 3.38 -3.54
N GLY A 79 -9.17 4.06 -4.36
CA GLY A 79 -9.45 3.64 -5.72
C GLY A 79 -10.02 4.78 -6.55
N TRP A 80 -10.33 4.50 -7.81
CA TRP A 80 -11.00 5.44 -8.70
C TRP A 80 -12.01 4.74 -9.61
N ASN A 81 -13.02 5.49 -10.04
CA ASN A 81 -14.01 5.05 -11.03
C ASN A 81 -13.58 5.44 -12.46
N ASP A 82 -14.37 5.05 -13.47
CA ASP A 82 -14.10 5.39 -14.88
C ASP A 82 -14.19 6.90 -15.19
N ALA A 83 -14.90 7.66 -14.35
CA ALA A 83 -15.00 9.11 -14.46
C ALA A 83 -13.76 9.84 -13.90
N GLY A 84 -12.86 9.13 -13.22
CA GLY A 84 -11.67 9.69 -12.58
C GLY A 84 -11.89 10.17 -11.14
N ASP A 85 -13.06 9.93 -10.55
CA ASP A 85 -13.32 10.29 -9.16
C ASP A 85 -12.51 9.38 -8.22
N VAL A 86 -11.83 9.99 -7.25
CA VAL A 86 -11.06 9.26 -6.23
C VAL A 86 -11.96 8.88 -5.06
N LEU A 87 -11.97 7.59 -4.74
CA LEU A 87 -12.66 7.02 -3.59
C LEU A 87 -11.66 6.71 -2.50
N MET A 88 -11.79 7.35 -1.34
CA MET A 88 -11.05 7.03 -0.12
C MET A 88 -12.02 6.44 0.90
N VAL A 89 -11.80 5.19 1.29
CA VAL A 89 -12.77 4.42 2.09
C VAL A 89 -12.09 3.78 3.28
N THR A 90 -12.65 3.99 4.46
CA THR A 90 -12.25 3.29 5.70
C THR A 90 -13.37 2.40 6.20
N ALA A 91 -13.04 1.17 6.57
CA ALA A 91 -13.93 0.25 7.27
C ALA A 91 -13.37 -0.01 8.67
N ASP A 92 -14.17 0.29 9.70
CA ASP A 92 -13.82 -0.02 11.09
C ASP A 92 -13.86 -1.54 11.33
N GLY A 93 -13.15 -2.02 12.36
CA GLY A 93 -13.09 -3.43 12.71
C GLY A 93 -12.54 -3.70 14.11
N ARG A 94 -12.60 -4.96 14.55
CA ARG A 94 -12.19 -5.40 15.91
C ARG A 94 -12.96 -4.73 17.05
N GLN A 95 -14.18 -4.27 16.79
CA GLN A 95 -15.08 -3.67 17.78
C GLN A 95 -16.22 -4.65 18.08
N ARG A 96 -16.09 -5.42 19.16
CA ARG A 96 -17.11 -6.41 19.58
C ARG A 96 -18.49 -5.75 19.67
N GLY A 97 -19.49 -6.34 19.00
CA GLY A 97 -20.87 -5.86 19.01
C GLY A 97 -21.14 -4.62 18.14
N ARG A 98 -20.17 -4.17 17.33
CA ARG A 98 -20.34 -3.00 16.46
C ARG A 98 -19.77 -3.17 15.06
N ALA A 99 -18.51 -3.59 14.95
CA ALA A 99 -17.83 -3.73 13.67
C ALA A 99 -16.72 -4.79 13.77
N ASP A 100 -16.92 -5.92 13.10
CA ASP A 100 -15.91 -6.99 13.05
C ASP A 100 -14.79 -6.68 12.05
N GLY A 101 -15.06 -5.80 11.07
CA GLY A 101 -14.16 -5.45 9.98
C GLY A 101 -14.40 -6.27 8.73
N LEU A 102 -13.57 -6.02 7.72
CA LEU A 102 -13.67 -6.65 6.41
C LEU A 102 -12.52 -7.62 6.17
N THR A 103 -12.85 -8.75 5.58
CA THR A 103 -11.87 -9.53 4.82
C THR A 103 -11.42 -8.72 3.60
N VAL A 104 -10.27 -9.07 3.02
CA VAL A 104 -9.76 -8.45 1.80
C VAL A 104 -10.72 -8.64 0.61
N VAL A 105 -11.43 -9.77 0.56
CA VAL A 105 -12.45 -10.03 -0.47
C VAL A 105 -13.62 -9.07 -0.30
N GLU A 106 -14.18 -8.95 0.90
CA GLU A 106 -15.29 -8.01 1.15
C GLU A 106 -14.90 -6.55 0.92
N ALA A 107 -13.66 -6.18 1.25
CA ALA A 107 -13.10 -4.87 0.93
C ALA A 107 -13.10 -4.60 -0.59
N ALA A 108 -12.68 -5.57 -1.41
CA ALA A 108 -12.73 -5.44 -2.85
C ALA A 108 -14.17 -5.37 -3.39
N ASP A 109 -15.10 -6.14 -2.83
CA ASP A 109 -16.51 -6.05 -3.21
C ASP A 109 -17.12 -4.69 -2.88
N LEU A 110 -16.81 -4.15 -1.70
CA LEU A 110 -17.28 -2.84 -1.28
C LEU A 110 -16.79 -1.75 -2.25
N MET A 111 -15.49 -1.74 -2.56
CA MET A 111 -14.95 -0.77 -3.52
C MET A 111 -15.61 -0.88 -4.90
N ARG A 112 -15.86 -2.11 -5.36
CA ARG A 112 -16.54 -2.36 -6.65
C ARG A 112 -17.99 -1.87 -6.61
N ALA A 113 -18.70 -2.12 -5.51
CA ALA A 113 -20.07 -1.65 -5.32
C ALA A 113 -20.17 -0.12 -5.26
N LEU A 114 -19.13 0.56 -4.76
CA LEU A 114 -18.99 2.01 -4.77
C LEU A 114 -18.57 2.57 -6.15
N GLY A 115 -18.38 1.71 -7.16
CA GLY A 115 -18.05 2.12 -8.53
C GLY A 115 -16.56 2.19 -8.85
N ALA A 116 -15.67 1.76 -7.95
CA ALA A 116 -14.24 1.72 -8.26
C ALA A 116 -13.94 0.67 -9.34
N VAL A 117 -13.16 1.06 -10.35
CA VAL A 117 -12.62 0.15 -11.37
C VAL A 117 -11.18 -0.27 -11.05
N TYR A 118 -10.46 0.57 -10.31
CA TYR A 118 -9.17 0.26 -9.72
C TYR A 118 -9.22 0.56 -8.23
N ALA A 119 -8.68 -0.34 -7.42
CA ALA A 119 -8.63 -0.14 -5.98
C ALA A 119 -7.46 -0.92 -5.35
N ILE A 120 -6.88 -0.34 -4.30
CA ILE A 120 -5.80 -0.93 -3.52
C ILE A 120 -6.05 -0.71 -2.03
N GLY A 121 -5.66 -1.70 -1.21
CA GLY A 121 -5.57 -1.51 0.23
C GLY A 121 -4.39 -0.61 0.57
N LEU A 122 -4.61 0.33 1.49
CA LEU A 122 -3.54 1.05 2.18
C LEU A 122 -3.29 0.38 3.53
N ASP A 123 -2.31 0.87 4.29
CA ASP A 123 -2.03 0.30 5.61
C ASP A 123 -3.31 0.23 6.47
N GLY A 124 -3.55 -0.95 7.05
CA GLY A 124 -4.80 -1.28 7.73
C GLY A 124 -4.56 -1.66 9.20
N GLY A 125 -5.64 -1.83 9.97
CA GLY A 125 -5.58 -2.12 11.41
C GLY A 125 -5.69 -0.86 12.25
N GLY A 126 -4.90 -0.76 13.34
CA GLY A 126 -5.00 0.38 14.28
C GLY A 126 -4.61 1.75 13.70
N SER A 127 -4.08 1.78 12.47
CA SER A 127 -3.67 2.95 11.70
C SER A 127 -4.74 3.49 10.74
N SER A 128 -5.91 2.84 10.62
CA SER A 128 -6.99 3.36 9.76
C SER A 128 -7.65 4.58 10.41
N THR A 129 -7.31 5.76 9.92
CA THR A 129 -7.84 7.06 10.35
C THR A 129 -8.24 7.85 9.10
N PHE A 130 -9.49 8.31 9.03
CA PHE A 130 -9.96 9.25 8.02
C PHE A 130 -10.28 10.57 8.71
N VAL A 131 -9.65 11.65 8.25
CA VAL A 131 -9.79 12.99 8.80
C VAL A 131 -10.44 13.87 7.76
N LEU A 132 -11.58 14.48 8.10
CA LEU A 132 -12.27 15.46 7.25
C LEU A 132 -12.46 16.75 8.06
N GLY A 133 -11.98 17.87 7.52
CA GLY A 133 -12.09 19.17 8.20
C GLY A 133 -11.42 19.21 9.58
N GLY A 134 -10.29 18.53 9.74
CA GLY A 134 -9.55 18.45 11.01
C GLY A 134 -10.16 17.54 12.08
N ARG A 135 -11.22 16.78 11.74
CA ARG A 135 -11.87 15.85 12.66
C ARG A 135 -11.73 14.42 12.15
N VAL A 136 -11.36 13.51 13.02
CA VAL A 136 -11.42 12.06 12.73
C VAL A 136 -12.90 11.70 12.58
N VAL A 137 -13.28 11.19 11.41
CA VAL A 137 -14.68 10.83 11.11
C VAL A 137 -14.94 9.32 11.17
N ASN A 138 -13.90 8.49 11.25
CA ASN A 138 -14.02 7.05 11.55
C ASN A 138 -13.63 6.74 13.02
N ARG A 139 -13.71 5.48 13.46
CA ARG A 139 -13.37 5.12 14.86
C ARG A 139 -12.19 4.13 14.91
N PRO A 140 -10.96 4.63 15.09
CA PRO A 140 -9.76 3.80 15.17
C PRO A 140 -9.87 2.70 16.23
N SER A 141 -9.34 1.51 15.93
CA SER A 141 -9.54 0.32 16.77
C SER A 141 -8.80 0.34 18.13
N ASN A 142 -8.00 1.37 18.44
CA ASN A 142 -7.13 1.45 19.61
C ASN A 142 -7.77 2.17 20.82
N GLY A 143 -9.05 1.94 21.09
CA GLY A 143 -9.67 2.42 22.33
C GLY A 143 -10.17 3.87 22.26
N GLY A 144 -10.98 4.19 21.26
CA GLY A 144 -11.96 5.27 21.35
C GLY A 144 -11.46 6.69 21.05
N HIS A 145 -10.19 7.04 21.31
CA HIS A 145 -9.67 8.40 21.06
C HIS A 145 -8.17 8.49 20.74
N ARG A 146 -7.47 7.36 20.56
CA ARG A 146 -6.03 7.37 20.20
C ARG A 146 -5.82 6.86 18.79
N GLU A 147 -5.51 7.79 17.89
CA GLU A 147 -4.87 7.52 16.61
C GLU A 147 -3.54 6.77 16.87
N ARG A 148 -3.28 5.72 16.11
CA ARG A 148 -1.95 5.11 16.08
C ARG A 148 -1.10 5.91 15.11
N ALA A 149 0.15 6.20 15.47
CA ALA A 149 1.11 6.75 14.52
C ALA A 149 1.16 5.89 13.24
N VAL A 150 0.88 6.52 12.11
CA VAL A 150 0.95 5.91 10.78
C VAL A 150 2.17 6.49 10.07
N ALA A 151 2.89 5.66 9.31
CA ALA A 151 4.10 6.10 8.61
C ALA A 151 3.79 7.02 7.40
N VAL A 152 2.56 6.96 6.86
CA VAL A 152 2.13 7.69 5.66
C VAL A 152 0.64 8.05 5.80
N ALA A 153 0.26 9.26 5.40
CA ALA A 153 -1.13 9.68 5.25
C ALA A 153 -1.38 10.17 3.81
N VAL A 154 -2.60 9.96 3.31
CA VAL A 154 -3.07 10.55 2.04
C VAL A 154 -4.06 11.65 2.40
N ALA A 155 -3.85 12.86 1.89
CA ALA A 155 -4.69 14.02 2.16
C ALA A 155 -5.14 14.68 0.85
N ILE A 156 -6.40 15.09 0.81
CA ILE A 156 -6.92 16.00 -0.22
C ILE A 156 -6.66 17.41 0.29
N VAL A 157 -5.86 18.18 -0.43
CA VAL A 157 -5.53 19.57 -0.08
C VAL A 157 -6.21 20.49 -1.11
N PRO A 158 -6.95 21.53 -0.70
CA PRO A 158 -7.47 22.52 -1.62
C PRO A 158 -6.32 23.19 -2.39
N SER A 159 -6.53 23.40 -3.68
CA SER A 159 -5.68 24.22 -4.55
C SER A 159 -5.74 25.70 -4.18
#